data_AF-A0AAJ2AD43-F1
#
_entry.id   AF-A0AAJ2AD43-F1
#
_cell.length_a   1.000
_cell.length_b   1.000
_cell.length_c   1.000
_cell.angle_alpha   90.00
_cell.angle_beta   90.00
_cell.angle_gamma   90.00
#
_symmetry.space_group_name_H-M   'P 1'
#
loop_
_entity.id
_entity.type
_entity.pdbx_description
1 polymer ?
#
loop_
_entity_poly.entity_id
_entity_poly.type
_entity_poly.pdbx_seq_one_letter_code
_entity_poly.pdbx_strand_id
1 'polypeptide(L)'
;MSFDYLKICATLYREARLLDDRQWDEWLGCYAEDVTYWMPAWDDDDQITDDHESQISLMYYPDRGGLEDRVFRIKTERSGASMPEPRTSHNVTNVEVLAERENEVDVRYNFDTLNHRYKITDHFFGTIFVTLRKVDDILVIAHKKIVLKNDYIRQVLDVYHV
;
A
#
# COMPACT_ATOMS: atom_id res chain seq x y z
N MET A 1 21.72 4.67 15.55
CA MET A 1 20.52 4.55 16.39
C MET A 1 19.64 3.49 15.74
N SER A 2 19.10 2.55 16.51
CA SER A 2 18.22 1.53 15.94
C SER A 2 16.78 2.02 15.94
N PHE A 3 16.02 1.67 14.90
CA PHE A 3 14.60 2.01 14.82
C PHE A 3 13.82 1.16 15.83
N ASP A 4 12.94 1.79 16.62
CA ASP A 4 12.10 1.03 17.54
C ASP A 4 11.07 0.21 16.76
N TYR A 5 11.10 -1.12 16.95
CA TYR A 5 10.20 -2.06 16.29
C TYR A 5 8.72 -1.76 16.57
N LEU A 6 8.38 -1.31 17.78
CA LEU A 6 6.99 -0.95 18.11
C LEU A 6 6.55 0.30 17.33
N LYS A 7 7.44 1.28 17.16
CA LYS A 7 7.19 2.46 16.33
C LYS A 7 7.02 2.09 14.86
N ILE A 8 7.83 1.16 14.33
CA ILE A 8 7.66 0.62 12.96
C ILE A 8 6.26 0.01 12.80
N CYS A 9 5.89 -0.92 13.68
CA CYS A 9 4.59 -1.58 13.64
C CYS A 9 3.44 -0.57 13.76
N ALA A 10 3.54 0.39 14.68
CA ALA A 10 2.53 1.43 14.87
C ALA A 10 2.35 2.31 13.61
N THR A 11 3.44 2.63 12.89
CA THR A 11 3.36 3.34 11.62
C THR A 11 2.61 2.53 10.56
N LEU A 12 2.91 1.24 10.41
CA LEU A 12 2.22 0.37 9.46
C LEU A 12 0.75 0.18 9.80
N TYR A 13 0.41 -0.03 11.07
CA TYR A 13 -0.97 -0.14 11.52
C TYR A 13 -1.75 1.16 11.36
N ARG A 14 -1.10 2.31 11.58
CA ARG A 14 -1.69 3.62 11.33
C ARG A 14 -2.02 3.78 9.84
N GLU A 15 -1.09 3.48 8.94
CA GLU A 15 -1.32 3.61 7.50
C GLU A 15 -2.50 2.74 7.03
N ALA A 16 -2.52 1.45 7.40
CA ALA A 16 -3.60 0.52 7.12
C ALA A 16 -4.96 1.00 7.65
N ARG A 17 -5.00 1.46 8.92
CA ARG A 17 -6.24 1.98 9.53
C ARG A 17 -6.78 3.20 8.80
N LEU A 18 -5.92 4.09 8.31
CA LEU A 18 -6.38 5.29 7.58
C LEU A 18 -7.07 4.91 6.26
N LEU A 19 -6.66 3.82 5.60
CA LEU A 19 -7.38 3.27 4.44
C LEU A 19 -8.74 2.72 4.84
N ASP A 20 -8.80 1.90 5.89
CA ASP A 20 -10.04 1.29 6.38
C ASP A 20 -11.08 2.34 6.83
N ASP A 21 -10.60 3.39 7.50
CA ASP A 21 -11.41 4.51 7.96
C ASP A 21 -11.64 5.58 6.88
N ARG A 22 -11.10 5.39 5.67
CA ARG A 22 -11.27 6.29 4.51
C ARG A 22 -10.75 7.71 4.75
N GLN A 23 -9.71 7.83 5.57
CA GLN A 23 -9.02 9.08 5.93
C GLN A 23 -7.91 9.37 4.91
N TRP A 24 -8.31 9.72 3.68
CA TRP A 24 -7.42 9.76 2.52
C TRP A 24 -6.30 10.79 2.62
N ASP A 25 -6.59 11.97 3.18
CA ASP A 25 -5.61 13.07 3.25
C ASP A 25 -4.55 12.75 4.31
N GLU A 26 -4.96 12.20 5.45
CA GLU A 26 -4.07 11.70 6.48
C GLU A 26 -3.26 10.48 6.01
N TRP A 27 -3.85 9.64 5.15
CA TRP A 27 -3.17 8.51 4.52
C TRP A 27 -2.07 8.98 3.57
N LEU A 28 -2.32 9.97 2.71
CA LEU A 28 -1.29 10.60 1.88
C LEU A 28 -0.15 11.19 2.72
N GLY A 29 -0.46 11.73 3.91
CA GLY A 29 0.53 12.19 4.88
C GLY A 29 1.45 11.10 5.46
N CYS A 30 1.16 9.81 5.24
CA CYS A 30 2.08 8.71 5.57
C CYS A 30 3.23 8.58 4.57
N TYR A 31 3.15 9.21 3.41
CA TYR A 31 4.06 9.02 2.29
C TYR A 31 4.97 10.24 2.10
N ALA A 32 6.25 9.98 1.85
CA ALA A 32 7.20 10.99 1.44
C ALA A 32 6.79 11.57 0.07
N GLU A 33 7.17 12.82 -0.21
CA GLU A 33 6.85 13.47 -1.49
C GLU A 33 7.47 12.72 -2.68
N ASP A 34 8.67 12.18 -2.49
CA ASP A 34 9.45 11.39 -3.44
C ASP A 34 9.15 9.88 -3.38
N VAL A 35 7.99 9.46 -2.85
CA VAL A 35 7.69 8.04 -2.70
C VAL A 35 7.56 7.32 -4.04
N THR A 36 8.26 6.20 -4.19
CA THR A 36 7.93 5.23 -5.24
C THR A 36 6.89 4.25 -4.72
N TYR A 37 5.73 4.19 -5.38
CA TYR A 37 4.66 3.24 -5.08
C TYR A 37 4.49 2.29 -6.25
N TRP A 38 4.74 1.01 -6.03
CA TRP A 38 4.81 0.03 -7.11
C TRP A 38 4.18 -1.30 -6.75
N MET A 39 3.36 -1.80 -7.66
CA MET A 39 2.78 -3.14 -7.62
C MET A 39 3.08 -3.82 -8.96
N PRO A 40 4.13 -4.67 -9.03
CA PRO A 40 4.44 -5.42 -10.24
C PRO A 40 3.29 -6.37 -10.61
N ALA A 41 3.25 -6.75 -11.89
CA ALA A 41 2.43 -7.86 -12.38
C ALA A 41 3.21 -9.17 -12.28
N TRP A 42 2.50 -10.29 -12.37
CA TRP A 42 3.10 -11.59 -12.67
C TRP A 42 3.13 -11.78 -14.19
N ASP A 43 4.24 -12.31 -14.70
CA ASP A 43 4.37 -12.69 -16.09
C ASP A 43 3.92 -14.14 -16.35
N ASP A 44 3.98 -14.55 -17.61
CA ASP A 44 3.55 -15.89 -18.04
C ASP A 44 4.42 -17.03 -17.46
N ASP A 45 5.60 -16.71 -16.92
CA ASP A 45 6.56 -17.64 -16.31
C ASP A 45 6.48 -17.66 -14.77
N ASP A 46 5.40 -17.08 -14.21
CA ASP A 46 5.16 -16.98 -12.76
C ASP A 46 6.31 -16.23 -12.05
N GLN A 47 6.89 -15.23 -12.72
CA GLN A 47 7.86 -14.29 -12.15
C GLN A 47 7.22 -12.90 -11.98
N ILE A 48 7.65 -12.19 -10.93
CA ILE A 48 7.27 -10.79 -10.77
C ILE A 48 8.06 -9.91 -11.74
N THR A 49 7.39 -8.93 -12.33
CA THR A 49 8.08 -7.91 -13.12
C THR A 49 9.08 -7.15 -12.24
N ASP A 50 10.27 -6.93 -12.79
CA ASP A 50 11.43 -6.34 -12.11
C ASP A 50 11.79 -4.94 -12.63
N ASP A 51 11.22 -4.53 -13.76
CA ASP A 51 11.41 -3.22 -14.36
C ASP A 51 10.07 -2.55 -14.70
N HIS A 52 9.69 -1.52 -13.94
CA HIS A 52 8.45 -0.78 -14.17
C HIS A 52 8.48 0.11 -15.43
N GLU A 53 9.65 0.40 -16.02
CA GLU A 53 9.75 1.22 -17.24
C GLU A 53 9.51 0.39 -18.50
N SER A 54 9.93 -0.87 -18.49
CA SER A 54 9.84 -1.76 -19.67
C SER A 54 8.79 -2.85 -19.54
N GLN A 55 8.31 -3.16 -18.33
CA GLN A 55 7.35 -4.23 -18.07
C GLN A 55 6.06 -3.71 -17.42
N ILE A 56 4.99 -4.51 -17.58
CA ILE A 56 3.67 -4.16 -17.08
C ILE A 56 3.67 -4.18 -15.54
N SER A 57 3.04 -3.15 -14.97
CA SER A 57 2.75 -3.07 -13.53
C SER A 57 1.24 -2.99 -13.33
N LEU A 58 0.74 -3.56 -12.23
CA LEU A 58 -0.65 -3.36 -11.80
C LEU A 58 -0.88 -1.93 -11.32
N MET A 59 0.09 -1.35 -10.62
CA MET A 59 0.13 0.07 -10.24
C MET A 59 1.58 0.54 -10.21
N TYR A 60 1.83 1.75 -10.72
CA TYR A 60 3.11 2.41 -10.59
C TYR A 60 2.93 3.91 -10.50
N TYR A 61 3.51 4.51 -9.46
CA TYR A 61 3.58 5.95 -9.26
C TYR A 61 5.03 6.31 -8.87
N PRO A 62 5.69 7.21 -9.62
CA PRO A 62 7.08 7.58 -9.37
C PRO A 62 7.25 8.52 -8.16
N ASP A 63 6.17 9.19 -7.75
CA ASP A 63 6.11 10.14 -6.64
C ASP A 63 4.70 10.17 -6.00
N ARG A 64 4.53 10.96 -4.94
CA ARG A 64 3.25 11.08 -4.23
C ARG A 64 2.14 11.70 -5.08
N GLY A 65 2.46 12.49 -6.11
CA GLY A 65 1.47 13.15 -6.98
C GLY A 65 0.53 12.14 -7.66
N GLY A 66 1.06 10.98 -8.06
CA GLY A 66 0.24 9.90 -8.61
C GLY A 66 -0.78 9.32 -7.61
N LEU A 67 -0.42 9.25 -6.33
CA LEU A 67 -1.33 8.85 -5.25
C LEU A 67 -2.38 9.92 -4.96
N GLU A 68 -1.99 11.20 -4.99
CA GLU A 68 -2.89 12.33 -4.80
C GLU A 68 -3.98 12.37 -5.89
N ASP A 69 -3.59 12.18 -7.16
CA ASP A 69 -4.51 12.06 -8.29
C ASP A 69 -5.46 10.86 -8.14
N ARG A 70 -4.94 9.72 -7.65
CA ARG A 70 -5.75 8.52 -7.40
C ARG A 70 -6.77 8.75 -6.30
N VAL A 71 -6.38 9.39 -5.20
CA VAL A 71 -7.26 9.80 -4.10
C VAL A 71 -8.33 10.78 -4.59
N PHE A 72 -7.96 11.76 -5.41
CA PHE A 72 -8.91 12.69 -6.02
C PHE A 72 -9.98 11.96 -6.85
N ARG A 73 -9.56 10.99 -7.67
CA ARG A 73 -10.48 10.15 -8.44
C ARG A 73 -11.40 9.32 -7.53
N ILE A 74 -10.86 8.68 -6.50
CA ILE A 74 -11.66 7.93 -5.51
C ILE A 74 -12.73 8.82 -4.88
N LYS A 75 -12.36 10.03 -4.42
CA LYS A 75 -13.29 11.00 -3.84
C LYS A 75 -14.37 11.44 -4.83
N THR A 76 -14.01 11.63 -6.09
CA THR A 76 -14.93 12.11 -7.14
C THR A 76 -15.87 11.00 -7.62
N GLU A 77 -15.40 9.78 -7.84
CA GLU A 77 -16.25 8.64 -8.25
C GLU A 77 -17.32 8.32 -7.19
N ARG A 78 -16.98 8.51 -5.90
CA ARG A 78 -17.95 8.41 -4.79
C ARG A 78 -19.05 9.45 -4.84
N SER A 79 -18.82 10.60 -5.48
CA SER A 79 -19.82 11.68 -5.59
C SER A 79 -20.90 11.40 -6.65
N GLY A 80 -20.63 10.48 -7.61
CA GLY A 80 -21.47 10.26 -8.79
C GLY A 80 -22.34 8.99 -8.78
N ALA A 81 -21.86 7.86 -8.26
CA ALA A 81 -22.61 6.60 -8.23
C ALA A 81 -21.98 5.52 -7.33
N SER A 82 -22.82 4.63 -6.77
CA SER A 82 -22.52 3.27 -6.28
C SER A 82 -22.40 3.05 -4.75
N MET A 83 -23.49 3.30 -4.02
CA MET A 83 -23.70 2.74 -2.69
C MET A 83 -23.99 1.22 -2.76
N PRO A 84 -23.43 0.40 -1.85
CA PRO A 84 -22.51 0.74 -0.76
C PRO A 84 -21.04 0.72 -1.21
N GLU A 85 -20.25 1.59 -0.60
CA GLU A 85 -18.79 1.56 -0.69
C GLU A 85 -18.22 0.27 -0.07
N PRO A 86 -17.12 -0.28 -0.62
CA PRO A 86 -16.44 -1.43 -0.05
C PRO A 86 -16.02 -1.17 1.40
N ARG A 87 -16.22 -2.17 2.26
CA ARG A 87 -15.71 -2.20 3.63
C ARG A 87 -14.42 -2.99 3.62
N THR A 88 -13.31 -2.38 4.00
CA THR A 88 -12.00 -3.01 4.02
C THR A 88 -11.55 -3.28 5.44
N SER A 89 -10.68 -4.27 5.60
CA SER A 89 -9.98 -4.55 6.85
C SER A 89 -8.61 -5.10 6.53
N HIS A 90 -7.58 -4.29 6.75
CA HIS A 90 -6.18 -4.65 6.50
C HIS A 90 -5.59 -5.39 7.69
N ASN A 91 -5.00 -6.56 7.44
CA ASN A 91 -4.27 -7.33 8.44
C ASN A 91 -2.78 -7.30 8.13
N VAL A 92 -2.02 -6.48 8.85
CA VAL A 92 -0.56 -6.41 8.76
C VAL A 92 0.06 -7.47 9.67
N THR A 93 0.80 -8.41 9.10
CA THR A 93 1.35 -9.58 9.80
C THR A 93 2.80 -9.83 9.42
N ASN A 94 3.52 -10.61 10.23
CA ASN A 94 4.90 -11.03 9.93
C ASN A 94 5.84 -9.86 9.60
N VAL A 95 5.81 -8.80 10.42
CA VAL A 95 6.69 -7.64 10.23
C VAL A 95 8.13 -8.04 10.55
N GLU A 96 9.03 -7.84 9.59
CA GLU A 96 10.45 -8.15 9.71
C GLU A 96 11.28 -6.95 9.26
N VAL A 97 12.27 -6.55 10.07
CA VAL A 97 13.27 -5.55 9.69
C VAL A 97 14.36 -6.24 8.88
N LEU A 98 14.63 -5.72 7.69
CA LEU A 98 15.62 -6.27 6.76
C LEU A 98 16.97 -5.56 6.84
N ALA A 99 16.94 -4.24 6.94
CA ALA A 99 18.13 -3.42 7.00
C ALA A 99 17.82 -2.08 7.69
N GLU A 100 18.80 -1.55 8.41
CA GLU A 100 18.75 -0.22 9.00
C GLU A 100 19.89 0.64 8.44
N ARG A 101 19.55 1.88 8.11
CA ARG A 101 20.47 2.96 7.72
C ARG A 101 20.28 4.13 8.68
N GLU A 102 21.07 5.19 8.53
CA GLU A 102 21.04 6.33 9.46
C GLU A 102 19.65 6.94 9.65
N ASN A 103 18.91 7.13 8.54
CA ASN A 103 17.58 7.75 8.54
C ASN A 103 16.50 6.88 7.89
N GLU A 104 16.79 5.62 7.58
CA GLU A 104 15.83 4.72 6.92
C GLU A 104 15.89 3.30 7.47
N VAL A 105 14.76 2.61 7.41
CA VAL A 105 14.65 1.19 7.74
C VAL A 105 13.85 0.48 6.65
N ASP A 106 14.40 -0.63 6.16
CA ASP A 106 13.71 -1.52 5.23
C ASP A 106 12.98 -2.59 6.01
N VAL A 107 11.70 -2.76 5.67
CA VAL A 107 10.78 -3.65 6.36
C VAL A 107 10.05 -4.47 5.32
N ARG A 108 9.86 -5.76 5.61
CA ARG A 108 8.88 -6.60 4.90
C ARG A 108 7.77 -7.02 5.84
N TYR A 109 6.59 -7.24 5.29
CA TYR A 109 5.48 -7.82 6.01
C TYR A 109 4.53 -8.53 5.06
N ASN A 110 3.73 -9.46 5.59
CA ASN A 110 2.62 -10.04 4.87
C ASN A 110 1.35 -9.22 5.13
N PHE A 111 0.48 -9.15 4.13
CA PHE A 111 -0.84 -8.55 4.28
C PHE A 111 -1.94 -9.51 3.84
N ASP A 112 -3.10 -9.38 4.49
CA ASP A 112 -4.39 -9.93 4.04
C ASP A 112 -5.45 -8.85 4.27
N THR A 113 -5.97 -8.30 3.19
CA THR A 113 -7.03 -7.29 3.22
C THR A 113 -8.35 -7.94 2.87
N LEU A 114 -9.26 -8.04 3.84
CA LEU A 114 -10.63 -8.42 3.58
C LEU A 114 -11.37 -7.24 2.94
N ASN A 115 -12.12 -7.50 1.87
CA ASN A 115 -12.94 -6.52 1.18
C ASN A 115 -14.37 -7.04 1.07
N HIS A 116 -15.32 -6.34 1.68
CA HIS A 116 -16.71 -6.71 1.64
C HIS A 116 -17.57 -5.63 0.99
N ARG A 117 -18.22 -5.98 -0.12
CA ARG A 117 -19.12 -5.08 -0.85
C ARG A 117 -20.39 -5.83 -1.28
N TYR A 118 -21.53 -5.17 -1.12
CA TYR A 118 -22.87 -5.75 -1.33
C TYR A 118 -23.10 -7.02 -0.51
N LYS A 119 -22.83 -8.20 -1.09
CA LYS A 119 -23.01 -9.52 -0.48
C LYS A 119 -21.80 -10.44 -0.71
N ILE A 120 -20.71 -9.90 -1.25
CA ILE A 120 -19.52 -10.63 -1.62
C ILE A 120 -18.39 -10.17 -0.69
N THR A 121 -17.73 -11.14 -0.08
CA THR A 121 -16.44 -10.92 0.58
C THR A 121 -15.37 -11.47 -0.34
N ASP A 122 -14.49 -10.60 -0.78
CA ASP A 122 -13.23 -10.93 -1.44
C ASP A 122 -12.08 -10.62 -0.48
N HIS A 123 -10.87 -11.03 -0.86
CA HIS A 123 -9.66 -10.64 -0.15
C HIS A 123 -8.50 -10.46 -1.11
N PHE A 124 -7.51 -9.67 -0.69
CA PHE A 124 -6.25 -9.48 -1.40
C PHE A 124 -5.12 -9.79 -0.42
N PHE A 125 -4.17 -10.61 -0.82
CA PHE A 125 -3.08 -10.99 0.07
C PHE A 125 -1.75 -11.07 -0.67
N GLY A 126 -0.67 -10.93 0.11
CA GLY A 126 0.66 -10.92 -0.47
C GLY A 126 1.74 -10.50 0.49
N THR A 127 2.81 -9.96 -0.08
CA THR A 127 3.96 -9.46 0.67
C THR A 127 4.21 -8.02 0.27
N ILE A 128 4.44 -7.15 1.25
CA ILE A 128 4.81 -5.76 1.01
C ILE A 128 6.22 -5.52 1.53
N PHE A 129 7.00 -4.79 0.74
CA PHE A 129 8.31 -4.26 1.10
C PHE A 129 8.21 -2.74 1.18
N VAL A 130 8.60 -2.17 2.32
CA VAL A 130 8.62 -0.73 2.51
C VAL A 130 9.98 -0.26 2.98
N THR A 131 10.34 0.94 2.56
CA THR A 131 11.38 1.73 3.21
C THR A 131 10.70 2.84 3.99
N LEU A 132 10.88 2.83 5.32
CA LEU A 132 10.43 3.90 6.19
C LEU A 132 11.58 4.88 6.40
N ARG A 133 11.35 6.14 6.06
CA ARG A 133 12.30 7.24 6.28
C ARG A 133 11.90 8.04 7.51
N LYS A 134 12.87 8.33 8.36
CA LYS A 134 12.71 9.24 9.51
C LYS A 134 12.77 10.68 9.02
N VAL A 135 11.69 11.43 9.25
CA VAL A 135 11.62 12.88 9.05
C VAL A 135 11.22 13.46 10.40
N ASP A 136 12.12 14.25 11.01
CA ASP A 136 11.99 14.69 12.40
C ASP A 136 11.71 13.50 13.36
N ASP A 137 10.56 13.49 14.02
CA ASP A 137 10.12 12.43 14.93
C ASP A 137 9.08 11.47 14.33
N ILE A 138 8.80 11.58 13.03
CA ILE A 138 7.84 10.72 12.32
C ILE A 138 8.53 9.77 11.34
N LEU A 139 7.89 8.63 11.08
CA LEU A 139 8.29 7.70 10.02
C LEU A 139 7.30 7.85 8.87
N VAL A 140 7.83 8.09 7.67
CA VAL A 140 7.06 8.17 6.43
C VAL A 140 7.54 7.10 5.45
N ILE A 141 6.66 6.63 4.58
CA ILE A 141 6.95 5.63 3.56
C ILE A 141 7.63 6.34 2.39
N ALA A 142 8.89 5.98 2.12
CA ALA A 142 9.67 6.48 0.98
C ALA A 142 9.68 5.51 -0.21
N HIS A 143 9.35 4.25 0.02
CA HIS A 143 9.19 3.24 -1.03
C HIS A 143 8.16 2.20 -0.56
N LYS A 144 7.22 1.81 -1.42
CA LYS A 144 6.25 0.73 -1.18
C LYS A 144 6.17 -0.17 -2.41
N LYS A 145 6.70 -1.39 -2.31
CA LYS A 145 6.55 -2.45 -3.33
C LYS A 145 5.57 -3.51 -2.82
N ILE A 146 4.54 -3.79 -3.61
CA ILE A 146 3.41 -4.65 -3.24
C ILE A 146 3.40 -5.86 -4.16
N VAL A 147 3.73 -7.04 -3.63
CA VAL A 147 3.63 -8.30 -4.36
C VAL A 147 2.29 -8.95 -4.02
N LEU A 148 1.29 -8.72 -4.88
CA LEU A 148 -0.04 -9.34 -4.78
C LEU A 148 0.03 -10.80 -5.23
N LYS A 149 -0.42 -11.76 -4.41
CA LYS A 149 -0.31 -13.20 -4.73
C LYS A 149 -1.57 -13.79 -5.37
N ASN A 150 -2.72 -13.15 -5.19
CA ASN A 150 -3.97 -13.52 -5.86
C ASN A 150 -4.33 -12.48 -6.92
N ASP A 151 -3.43 -12.31 -7.88
CA ASP A 151 -3.43 -11.30 -8.93
C ASP A 151 -4.51 -11.49 -10.01
N TYR A 152 -5.25 -12.61 -9.98
CA TYR A 152 -6.47 -12.76 -10.76
C TYR A 152 -7.62 -11.91 -10.19
N ILE A 153 -7.63 -10.64 -10.56
CA ILE A 153 -8.48 -9.59 -10.04
C ILE A 153 -9.88 -9.64 -10.70
N ARG A 154 -10.87 -10.18 -10.00
CA ARG A 154 -12.27 -10.31 -10.49
C ARG A 154 -13.07 -9.01 -10.45
N GLN A 155 -12.71 -8.11 -9.53
CA GLN A 155 -13.30 -6.77 -9.35
C GLN A 155 -12.18 -5.75 -9.22
N VAL A 156 -12.48 -4.46 -9.36
CA VAL A 156 -11.48 -3.39 -9.32
C VAL A 156 -10.49 -3.53 -8.14
N LEU A 157 -9.20 -3.43 -8.45
CA LEU A 157 -8.13 -3.27 -7.47
C LEU A 157 -7.74 -1.80 -7.38
N ASP A 158 -7.46 -1.33 -6.18
CA ASP A 158 -7.18 0.08 -5.89
C ASP A 158 -6.34 0.19 -4.62
N VAL A 159 -5.77 1.38 -4.34
CA VAL A 159 -4.85 1.63 -3.23
C VAL A 159 -5.43 1.30 -1.86
N TYR A 160 -6.76 1.34 -1.69
CA TYR A 160 -7.43 0.99 -0.44
C TYR A 160 -7.62 -0.51 -0.21
N HIS A 161 -7.08 -1.36 -1.09
CA HIS A 161 -7.06 -2.80 -0.90
C HIS A 161 -5.70 -3.33 -0.42
N VAL A 162 -4.65 -2.50 -0.39
CA VAL A 162 -3.23 -2.91 -0.30
C VAL A 162 -2.33 -1.99 0.52
#